data_AF-A0A946BZA3-F1
#
_entry.id   AF-A0A946BZA3-F1
#
_cell.length_a   1.000
_cell.length_b   1.000
_cell.length_c   1.000
_cell.angle_alpha   90.00
_cell.angle_beta   90.00
_cell.angle_gamma   90.00
#
_symmetry.space_group_name_H-M   'P 1'
#
loop_
_entity.id
_entity.type
_entity.pdbx_description
1 polymer ?
#
loop_
_entity_poly.entity_id
_entity_poly.type
_entity_poly.pdbx_seq_one_letter_code
_entity_poly.pdbx_strand_id
1 'polypeptide(L)'
;MPHIATRQRISAFLLTAGALLGVSLVAGGYWTLWQSRGQASMADLPPALITFPERRPLAEFALIDDAKGVFDLKTLDSRWSFLFFGFMYCPDICPTTLYDMSQVKREIIAAGVGAEALQFVFISVDPARDKALQLQRYVQYFDPEFISATGSVGQLTNLTRQLGAPFRAEPATAENVYEVTHSSAIYLVDPSGQYAGIISPPLVPTNIATAFSQLYGATIPRQLTQRN
;
A
#
# COMPACT_ATOMS: atom_id res chain seq x y z
N MET A 1 32.96 -48.27 -57.95
CA MET A 1 32.17 -47.02 -58.00
C MET A 1 30.99 -46.90 -56.99
N PRO A 2 30.93 -47.57 -55.80
CA PRO A 2 29.89 -47.24 -54.80
C PRO A 2 30.38 -46.62 -53.47
N HIS A 3 31.68 -46.67 -53.13
CA HIS A 3 32.13 -46.33 -51.76
C HIS A 3 32.23 -44.82 -51.42
N ILE A 4 32.30 -43.93 -52.42
CA ILE A 4 32.49 -42.48 -52.20
C ILE A 4 31.15 -41.80 -51.83
N ALA A 5 30.04 -42.23 -52.45
CA ALA A 5 28.71 -41.67 -52.20
C ALA A 5 28.20 -41.95 -50.78
N THR A 6 28.58 -43.09 -50.19
CA THR A 6 28.18 -43.47 -48.83
C THR A 6 28.88 -42.61 -47.77
N ARG A 7 30.16 -42.28 -47.96
CA ARG A 7 30.90 -41.40 -47.04
C ARG A 7 30.34 -39.97 -47.02
N GLN A 8 29.97 -39.43 -48.19
CA GLN A 8 29.37 -38.09 -48.29
C GLN A 8 27.98 -38.01 -47.62
N ARG A 9 27.19 -39.09 -47.72
CA ARG A 9 25.89 -39.16 -47.04
C ARG A 9 26.02 -39.26 -45.52
N ILE A 10 27.01 -40.01 -45.02
CA ILE A 10 27.29 -40.12 -43.58
C ILE A 10 27.82 -38.80 -43.02
N SER A 11 28.73 -38.11 -43.72
CA SER A 11 29.23 -36.81 -43.26
C SER A 11 28.16 -35.72 -43.29
N ALA A 12 27.30 -35.70 -44.31
CA ALA A 12 26.16 -34.78 -44.36
C ALA A 12 25.17 -35.04 -43.21
N PHE A 13 24.88 -36.31 -42.88
CA PHE A 13 24.01 -36.68 -41.77
C PHE A 13 24.61 -36.33 -40.39
N LEU A 14 25.91 -36.51 -40.20
CA LEU A 14 26.60 -36.14 -38.95
C LEU A 14 26.64 -34.62 -38.74
N LEU A 15 26.79 -33.84 -39.81
CA LEU A 15 26.76 -32.38 -39.74
C LEU A 15 25.36 -31.85 -39.41
N THR A 16 24.31 -32.41 -40.01
CA THR A 16 22.93 -32.01 -39.69
C THR A 16 22.53 -32.44 -38.28
N ALA A 17 22.90 -33.65 -37.86
CA ALA A 17 22.68 -34.11 -36.48
C ALA A 17 23.41 -33.24 -35.45
N GLY A 18 24.67 -32.87 -35.73
CA GLY A 18 25.44 -31.96 -34.89
C GLY A 18 24.84 -30.56 -34.80
N ALA A 19 24.35 -30.01 -35.92
CA ALA A 19 23.69 -28.71 -35.95
C ALA A 19 22.37 -28.71 -35.15
N LEU A 20 21.56 -29.76 -35.28
CA LEU A 20 20.30 -29.90 -34.53
C LEU A 20 20.54 -30.03 -33.02
N LEU A 21 21.58 -30.76 -32.61
CA LEU A 21 21.99 -30.85 -31.20
C LEU A 21 22.46 -29.50 -30.67
N GLY A 22 23.27 -28.76 -31.44
CA GLY A 22 23.72 -27.41 -31.07
C GLY A 22 22.56 -26.43 -30.87
N VAL A 23 21.60 -26.39 -31.80
CA VAL A 23 20.40 -25.54 -31.69
C VAL A 23 19.56 -25.91 -30.48
N SER A 24 19.40 -27.22 -30.20
CA SER A 24 18.64 -27.70 -29.05
C SER A 24 19.28 -27.30 -27.72
N LEU A 25 20.61 -27.36 -27.62
CA LEU A 25 21.35 -26.93 -26.43
C LEU A 25 21.26 -25.42 -26.21
N VAL A 26 21.36 -24.63 -27.28
CA VAL A 26 21.23 -23.16 -27.20
C VAL A 26 19.79 -22.78 -26.83
N ALA A 27 18.78 -23.40 -27.45
CA ALA A 27 17.38 -23.15 -27.13
C ALA A 27 17.05 -23.55 -25.69
N GLY A 28 17.55 -24.71 -25.22
CA GLY A 28 17.39 -25.14 -23.83
C GLY A 28 18.11 -24.23 -22.83
N GLY A 29 19.33 -23.80 -23.14
CA GLY A 29 20.08 -22.83 -22.35
C GLY A 29 19.38 -21.46 -22.29
N TYR A 30 18.84 -21.00 -23.41
CA TYR A 30 18.07 -19.77 -23.47
C TYR A 30 16.76 -19.86 -22.69
N TRP A 31 16.03 -20.98 -22.83
CA TRP A 31 14.78 -21.23 -22.11
C TRP A 31 14.98 -21.27 -20.59
N THR A 32 16.03 -21.94 -20.12
CA THR A 32 16.38 -22.00 -18.68
C THR A 32 16.79 -20.63 -18.15
N LEU A 33 17.61 -19.88 -18.88
CA LEU A 33 17.95 -18.50 -18.53
C LEU A 33 16.73 -17.57 -18.51
N TRP A 34 15.81 -17.73 -19.48
CA TRP A 34 14.57 -16.96 -19.53
C TRP A 34 13.65 -17.27 -18.34
N GLN A 35 13.48 -18.55 -17.99
CA GLN A 35 12.74 -18.95 -16.78
C GLN A 35 13.39 -18.42 -15.50
N SER A 36 14.73 -18.38 -15.42
CA SER A 36 15.43 -17.86 -14.24
C SER A 36 15.26 -16.35 -14.05
N ARG A 37 15.06 -15.58 -15.13
CA ARG A 37 14.83 -14.12 -15.05
C ARG A 37 13.42 -13.73 -14.64
N GLY A 38 12.44 -14.62 -14.79
CA GLY A 38 11.04 -14.38 -14.43
C GLY A 38 10.69 -14.68 -12.96
N GLN A 39 11.64 -15.19 -12.17
CA GLN A 39 11.44 -15.59 -10.78
C GLN A 39 12.07 -14.60 -9.79
N ALA A 40 11.85 -13.29 -9.97
CA ALA A 40 11.89 -12.42 -8.80
C ALA A 40 10.73 -12.85 -7.90
N SER A 41 11.04 -13.64 -6.88
CA SER A 41 10.02 -14.25 -6.03
C SER A 41 9.35 -13.17 -5.20
N MET A 42 8.04 -13.29 -4.93
CA MET A 42 7.34 -12.39 -4.01
C MET A 42 7.96 -12.36 -2.60
N ALA A 43 8.84 -13.32 -2.28
CA ALA A 43 9.57 -13.38 -1.02
C ALA A 43 10.70 -12.32 -0.91
N ASP A 44 11.11 -11.71 -2.02
CA ASP A 44 12.19 -10.71 -2.05
C ASP A 44 11.69 -9.26 -1.94
N LEU A 45 10.36 -9.05 -1.96
CA LEU A 45 9.79 -7.72 -1.72
C LEU A 45 9.71 -7.44 -0.22
N PRO A 46 9.99 -6.19 0.22
CA PRO A 46 9.77 -5.80 1.60
C PRO A 46 8.30 -6.04 1.98
N PRO A 47 8.02 -6.37 3.26
CA PRO A 47 6.66 -6.65 3.70
C PRO A 47 5.76 -5.44 3.44
N ALA A 48 4.57 -5.69 2.89
CA ALA A 48 3.61 -4.64 2.59
C ALA A 48 3.17 -3.86 3.84
N LEU A 49 3.14 -4.52 5.00
CA LEU A 49 2.86 -3.93 6.30
C LEU A 49 4.04 -4.22 7.25
N ILE A 50 4.67 -3.17 7.76
CA ILE A 50 5.66 -3.26 8.84
C ILE A 50 4.94 -2.91 10.15
N THR A 51 4.90 -3.86 11.08
CA THR A 51 4.31 -3.64 12.41
C THR A 51 5.36 -3.25 13.42
N PHE A 52 4.99 -2.43 14.40
CA PHE A 52 5.90 -2.03 15.47
C PHE A 52 5.72 -2.93 16.71
N PRO A 53 6.83 -3.48 17.24
CA PRO A 53 6.78 -4.33 18.44
C PRO A 53 6.36 -3.52 19.68
N GLU A 54 6.83 -2.29 19.79
CA GLU A 54 6.36 -1.31 20.78
C GLU A 54 5.39 -0.36 20.10
N ARG A 55 4.09 -0.55 20.37
CA ARG A 55 3.05 0.34 19.86
C ARG A 55 3.04 1.61 20.70
N ARG A 56 3.26 2.75 20.05
CA ARG A 56 3.32 4.06 20.72
C ARG A 56 1.91 4.65 20.79
N PRO A 57 1.39 5.01 21.99
CA PRO A 57 0.12 5.70 22.08
C PRO A 57 0.20 7.08 21.42
N LEU A 58 -0.84 7.43 20.67
CA LEU A 58 -1.00 8.79 20.16
C LEU A 58 -1.35 9.72 21.32
N ALA A 59 -0.71 10.88 21.34
CA ALA A 59 -1.11 12.00 22.19
C ALA A 59 -2.37 12.67 21.62
N GLU A 60 -3.04 13.46 22.46
CA GLU A 60 -4.24 14.18 22.05
C GLU A 60 -4.01 15.03 20.79
N PHE A 61 -4.99 14.95 19.90
CA PHE A 61 -5.09 15.78 18.71
C PHE A 61 -6.56 16.03 18.42
N ALA A 62 -6.83 17.11 17.68
CA ALA A 62 -8.16 17.41 17.19
C ALA A 62 -8.02 17.97 15.78
N LEU A 63 -8.63 17.28 14.82
CA LEU A 63 -8.85 17.72 13.46
C LEU A 63 -10.34 17.97 13.24
N ILE A 64 -10.68 18.56 12.10
CA ILE A 64 -12.05 18.86 11.67
C ILE A 64 -12.42 17.80 10.63
N ASP A 65 -13.49 17.04 10.90
CA ASP A 65 -14.20 16.28 9.87
C ASP A 65 -15.47 17.04 9.47
N ASP A 66 -16.02 16.77 8.29
CA ASP A 66 -17.23 17.45 7.82
C ASP A 66 -18.53 16.82 8.35
N ALA A 67 -18.46 15.56 8.82
CA ALA A 67 -19.61 14.73 9.15
C ALA A 67 -19.94 14.66 10.65
N LYS A 68 -18.99 14.95 11.55
CA LYS A 68 -19.11 14.78 13.02
C LYS A 68 -18.52 15.92 13.84
N GLY A 69 -17.91 16.92 13.20
CA GLY A 69 -17.39 18.14 13.79
C GLY A 69 -15.96 18.03 14.33
N VAL A 70 -15.49 16.83 14.70
CA VAL A 70 -14.12 16.61 15.24
C VAL A 70 -13.63 15.19 14.93
N PHE A 71 -12.40 15.09 14.41
CA PHE A 71 -11.63 13.85 14.32
C PHE A 71 -10.51 13.87 15.37
N ASP A 72 -10.63 13.02 16.39
CA ASP A 72 -9.74 12.93 17.55
C ASP A 72 -9.46 11.47 17.95
N LEU A 73 -8.86 11.25 19.12
CA LEU A 73 -8.61 9.91 19.67
C LEU A 73 -9.88 9.07 19.83
N LYS A 74 -11.02 9.66 20.20
CA LYS A 74 -12.28 8.93 20.39
C LYS A 74 -12.82 8.41 19.07
N THR A 75 -12.55 9.12 17.97
CA THR A 75 -12.90 8.65 16.63
C THR A 75 -12.07 7.43 16.20
N LEU A 76 -10.88 7.24 16.78
CA LEU A 76 -10.01 6.09 16.55
C LEU A 76 -10.38 4.86 17.40
N ASP A 77 -11.10 5.05 18.52
CA ASP A 77 -11.41 3.98 19.46
C ASP A 77 -12.18 2.81 18.81
N SER A 78 -11.86 1.60 19.28
CA SER A 78 -12.54 0.35 18.91
C SER A 78 -12.43 -0.06 17.44
N ARG A 79 -11.67 0.66 16.61
CA ARG A 79 -11.45 0.34 15.18
C ARG A 79 -9.98 0.40 14.80
N TRP A 80 -9.57 -0.48 13.90
CA TRP A 80 -8.32 -0.32 13.17
C TRP A 80 -8.45 0.80 12.15
N SER A 81 -7.54 1.75 12.22
CA SER A 81 -7.60 2.98 11.42
C SER A 81 -6.44 3.03 10.44
N PHE A 82 -6.76 3.10 9.15
CA PHE A 82 -5.82 3.25 8.05
C PHE A 82 -5.79 4.73 7.67
N LEU A 83 -4.77 5.45 8.15
CA LEU A 83 -4.63 6.89 7.95
C LEU A 83 -3.74 7.17 6.74
N PHE A 84 -4.22 7.96 5.80
CA PHE A 84 -3.45 8.44 4.66
C PHE A 84 -3.43 9.97 4.65
N PHE A 85 -2.24 10.55 4.55
CA PHE A 85 -2.06 12.00 4.47
C PHE A 85 -1.87 12.39 3.01
N GLY A 86 -2.68 13.33 2.53
CA GLY A 86 -2.64 13.78 1.14
C GLY A 86 -3.30 15.14 0.95
N PHE A 87 -3.66 15.49 -0.28
CA PHE A 87 -4.44 16.69 -0.58
C PHE A 87 -5.26 16.49 -1.85
N MET A 88 -6.38 17.21 -1.98
CA MET A 88 -7.37 16.99 -3.04
C MET A 88 -6.81 17.28 -4.44
N TYR A 89 -5.90 18.24 -4.55
CA TYR A 89 -5.32 18.71 -5.81
C TYR A 89 -4.10 17.90 -6.27
N CYS A 90 -3.81 16.78 -5.62
CA CYS A 90 -2.71 15.91 -6.00
C CYS A 90 -3.06 15.19 -7.32
N PRO A 91 -2.25 15.34 -8.38
CA PRO A 91 -2.63 14.91 -9.73
C PRO A 91 -2.59 13.39 -9.95
N ASP A 92 -1.93 12.61 -9.07
CA ASP A 92 -1.68 11.19 -9.34
C ASP A 92 -1.73 10.31 -8.07
N ILE A 93 -0.78 10.45 -7.13
CA ILE A 93 -0.60 9.46 -6.07
C ILE A 93 -1.79 9.37 -5.09
N CYS A 94 -2.48 10.48 -4.81
CA CYS A 94 -3.62 10.49 -3.89
C CYS A 94 -4.84 9.71 -4.41
N PRO A 95 -5.37 9.97 -5.63
CA PRO A 95 -6.51 9.21 -6.14
C PRO A 95 -6.18 7.72 -6.32
N THR A 96 -4.95 7.39 -6.74
CA THR A 96 -4.50 6.00 -6.84
C THR A 96 -4.48 5.32 -5.47
N THR A 97 -3.92 5.97 -4.45
CA THR A 97 -3.86 5.43 -3.07
C THR A 97 -5.26 5.23 -2.47
N LEU A 98 -6.19 6.17 -2.69
CA LEU A 98 -7.57 6.05 -2.22
C LEU A 98 -8.30 4.88 -2.91
N TYR A 99 -8.07 4.71 -4.21
CA TYR A 99 -8.57 3.54 -4.92
C TYR A 99 -8.01 2.24 -4.32
N ASP A 100 -6.69 2.15 -4.11
CA ASP A 100 -6.05 0.97 -3.52
C ASP A 100 -6.56 0.69 -2.10
N MET A 101 -6.75 1.72 -1.27
CA MET A 101 -7.35 1.58 0.07
C MET A 101 -8.76 0.97 -0.01
N SER A 102 -9.56 1.33 -1.02
CA SER A 102 -10.90 0.75 -1.20
C SER A 102 -10.84 -0.74 -1.57
N GLN A 103 -9.80 -1.16 -2.30
CA GLN A 103 -9.55 -2.57 -2.63
C GLN A 103 -9.07 -3.33 -1.39
N VAL A 104 -8.11 -2.75 -0.64
CA VAL A 104 -7.61 -3.29 0.63
C VAL A 104 -8.75 -3.57 1.59
N LYS A 105 -9.66 -2.61 1.78
CA LYS A 105 -10.86 -2.77 2.62
C LYS A 105 -11.69 -3.98 2.19
N ARG A 106 -12.00 -4.10 0.90
CA ARG A 106 -12.78 -5.23 0.36
C ARG A 106 -12.09 -6.57 0.58
N GLU A 107 -10.78 -6.64 0.36
CA GLU A 107 -10.03 -7.89 0.52
C GLU A 107 -9.89 -8.29 1.99
N ILE A 108 -9.71 -7.34 2.91
CA ILE A 108 -9.73 -7.60 4.35
C ILE A 108 -11.09 -8.15 4.79
N ILE A 109 -12.19 -7.57 4.29
CA ILE A 109 -13.55 -8.05 4.58
C ILE A 109 -13.76 -9.45 4.00
N ALA A 110 -13.31 -9.70 2.77
CA ALA A 110 -13.38 -11.02 2.15
C ALA A 110 -12.57 -12.08 2.92
N ALA A 111 -11.51 -11.68 3.63
CA ALA A 111 -10.73 -12.53 4.53
C ALA A 111 -11.42 -12.78 5.90
N GLY A 112 -12.60 -12.22 6.14
CA GLY A 112 -13.44 -12.51 7.31
C GLY A 112 -13.34 -11.50 8.45
N VAL A 113 -12.68 -10.36 8.24
CA VAL A 113 -12.69 -9.26 9.23
C VAL A 113 -13.96 -8.43 9.05
N GLY A 114 -14.68 -8.16 10.14
CA GLY A 114 -15.88 -7.33 10.11
C GLY A 114 -15.59 -5.90 9.67
N ALA A 115 -16.45 -5.33 8.80
CA ALA A 115 -16.28 -3.97 8.29
C ALA A 115 -16.33 -2.93 9.43
N GLU A 116 -17.11 -3.19 10.48
CA GLU A 116 -17.25 -2.36 11.67
C GLU A 116 -15.96 -2.24 12.50
N ALA A 117 -15.02 -3.18 12.33
CA ALA A 117 -13.72 -3.16 12.99
C ALA A 117 -12.69 -2.28 12.26
N LEU A 118 -13.05 -1.74 11.09
CA LEU A 118 -12.14 -1.01 10.20
C LEU A 118 -12.62 0.42 9.99
N GLN A 119 -11.68 1.33 9.80
CA GLN A 119 -11.94 2.63 9.22
C GLN A 119 -10.75 3.09 8.37
N PHE A 120 -11.07 3.81 7.30
CA PHE A 120 -10.12 4.34 6.34
C PHE A 120 -10.29 5.85 6.31
N VAL A 121 -9.21 6.57 6.59
CA VAL A 121 -9.24 8.00 6.85
C VAL A 121 -8.25 8.71 5.94
N PHE A 122 -8.76 9.68 5.19
CA PHE A 122 -7.94 10.62 4.43
C PHE A 122 -7.80 11.92 5.22
N ILE A 123 -6.57 12.33 5.48
CA ILE A 123 -6.26 13.56 6.20
C ILE A 123 -5.63 14.53 5.21
N SER A 124 -6.35 15.60 4.87
CA SER A 124 -5.79 16.65 4.02
C SER A 124 -4.76 17.47 4.79
N VAL A 125 -3.55 17.54 4.22
CA VAL A 125 -2.45 18.39 4.67
C VAL A 125 -2.43 19.78 4.00
N ASP A 126 -3.48 20.11 3.25
CA ASP A 126 -3.65 21.38 2.56
C ASP A 126 -4.92 22.13 2.97
N PRO A 127 -4.96 22.68 4.20
CA PRO A 127 -6.16 23.36 4.71
C PRO A 127 -6.46 24.69 4.00
N ALA A 128 -5.52 25.23 3.22
CA ALA A 128 -5.73 26.45 2.46
C ALA A 128 -6.75 26.22 1.35
N ARG A 129 -6.63 25.10 0.61
CA ARG A 129 -7.51 24.75 -0.51
C ARG A 129 -8.59 23.74 -0.14
N ASP A 130 -8.29 22.75 0.70
CA ASP A 130 -9.19 21.64 0.98
C ASP A 130 -10.15 21.99 2.13
N LYS A 131 -11.43 22.21 1.81
CA LYS A 131 -12.47 22.46 2.81
C LYS A 131 -13.21 21.17 3.12
N ALA A 132 -13.50 20.95 4.40
CA ALA A 132 -14.04 19.70 4.93
C ALA A 132 -15.19 19.12 4.07
N LEU A 133 -16.21 19.92 3.74
CA LEU A 133 -17.36 19.46 2.93
C LEU A 133 -16.99 19.00 1.51
N GLN A 134 -16.04 19.68 0.86
CA GLN A 134 -15.56 19.26 -0.46
C GLN A 134 -14.70 18.01 -0.36
N LEU A 135 -13.90 17.93 0.70
CA LEU A 135 -12.99 16.84 0.96
C LEU A 135 -13.73 15.53 1.21
N GLN A 136 -14.84 15.56 1.94
CA GLN A 136 -15.64 14.36 2.16
C GLN A 136 -16.26 13.82 0.87
N ARG A 137 -16.81 14.71 0.03
CA ARG A 137 -17.33 14.31 -1.29
C ARG A 137 -16.23 13.69 -2.16
N TYR A 138 -15.02 14.23 -2.07
CA TYR A 138 -13.87 13.69 -2.77
C TYR A 138 -13.54 12.26 -2.34
N VAL A 139 -13.46 11.98 -1.03
CA VAL A 139 -13.10 10.63 -0.55
C VAL A 139 -14.25 9.62 -0.72
N GLN A 140 -15.50 10.07 -0.60
CA GLN A 140 -16.68 9.22 -0.76
C GLN A 140 -16.91 8.75 -2.20
N TYR A 141 -16.28 9.40 -3.17
CA TYR A 141 -16.22 8.89 -4.54
C TYR A 141 -15.55 7.51 -4.61
N PHE A 142 -14.57 7.25 -3.75
CA PHE A 142 -13.82 5.99 -3.72
C PHE A 142 -14.49 4.93 -2.85
N ASP A 143 -14.99 5.32 -1.67
CA ASP A 143 -15.76 4.44 -0.79
C ASP A 143 -16.67 5.29 0.13
N PRO A 144 -17.98 4.99 0.21
CA PRO A 144 -18.94 5.83 0.94
C PRO A 144 -18.68 5.90 2.46
N GLU A 145 -17.94 4.94 3.03
CA GLU A 145 -17.58 4.89 4.45
C GLU A 145 -16.22 5.53 4.75
N PHE A 146 -15.50 6.05 3.75
CA PHE A 146 -14.27 6.79 3.99
C PHE A 146 -14.54 8.07 4.77
N ILE A 147 -13.66 8.34 5.73
CA ILE A 147 -13.70 9.53 6.56
C ILE A 147 -12.67 10.51 6.00
N SER A 148 -13.02 11.78 5.92
CA SER A 148 -12.07 12.85 5.65
C SER A 148 -11.87 13.74 6.87
N ALA A 149 -10.64 14.23 7.06
CA ALA A 149 -10.33 15.24 8.06
C ALA A 149 -9.31 16.25 7.55
N THR A 150 -9.32 17.45 8.12
CA THR A 150 -8.28 18.47 7.92
C THR A 150 -8.19 19.36 9.16
N GLY A 151 -7.33 20.38 9.18
CA GLY A 151 -7.23 21.29 10.31
C GLY A 151 -6.22 22.40 10.06
N SER A 152 -5.98 23.25 11.05
CA SER A 152 -4.88 24.20 10.96
C SER A 152 -3.52 23.49 10.79
N VAL A 153 -2.54 24.18 10.20
CA VAL A 153 -1.18 23.64 10.03
C VAL A 153 -0.60 23.14 11.36
N GLY A 154 -0.88 23.82 12.47
CA GLY A 154 -0.45 23.39 13.81
C GLY A 154 -1.12 22.09 14.27
N GLN A 155 -2.43 21.93 14.05
CA GLN A 155 -3.14 20.68 14.37
C GLN A 155 -2.65 19.52 13.53
N LEU A 156 -2.45 19.73 12.22
CA LEU A 156 -1.90 18.74 11.31
C LEU A 156 -0.48 18.33 11.72
N THR A 157 0.37 19.32 12.03
CA THR A 157 1.76 19.09 12.47
C THR A 157 1.82 18.33 13.78
N ASN A 158 0.87 18.55 14.71
CA ASN A 158 0.80 17.77 15.95
C ASN A 158 0.66 16.28 15.64
N LEU A 159 -0.33 15.88 14.83
CA LEU A 159 -0.56 14.48 14.52
C LEU A 159 0.56 13.89 13.65
N THR A 160 0.98 14.60 12.59
CA THR A 160 1.97 14.06 11.66
C THR A 160 3.34 13.86 12.30
N ARG A 161 3.74 14.67 13.28
CA ARG A 161 4.98 14.45 14.04
C ARG A 161 4.94 13.19 14.90
N GLN A 162 3.77 12.81 15.41
CA GLN A 162 3.62 11.59 16.21
C GLN A 162 3.75 10.33 15.35
N LEU A 163 3.28 10.41 14.10
CA LEU A 163 3.28 9.31 13.13
C LEU A 163 4.53 9.27 12.22
N GLY A 164 5.34 10.34 12.22
CA GLY A 164 6.47 10.47 11.30
C GLY A 164 6.03 10.73 9.85
N ALA A 165 5.00 11.54 9.65
CA ALA A 165 4.37 11.84 8.37
C ALA A 165 4.56 13.31 7.94
N PRO A 166 5.80 13.82 7.82
CA PRO A 166 6.04 15.24 7.56
C PRO A 166 5.38 15.67 6.24
N PHE A 167 4.91 16.92 6.22
CA PHE A 167 4.36 17.55 5.03
C PHE A 167 4.92 18.96 4.88
N ARG A 168 4.96 19.46 3.64
CA ARG A 168 5.43 20.81 3.34
C ARG A 168 4.76 21.32 2.07
N ALA A 169 4.20 22.53 2.13
CA ALA A 169 3.79 23.24 0.92
C ALA A 169 5.02 23.72 0.14
N GLU A 170 5.02 23.50 -1.17
CA GLU A 170 6.04 24.02 -2.07
C GLU A 170 5.76 25.49 -2.43
N PRO A 171 6.78 26.26 -2.82
CA PRO A 171 6.58 27.57 -3.41
C PRO A 171 5.64 27.50 -4.62
N ALA A 172 4.76 28.49 -4.77
CA ALA A 172 3.90 28.57 -5.93
C ALA A 172 4.69 28.91 -7.20
N THR A 173 4.21 28.39 -8.33
CA THR A 173 4.69 28.77 -9.67
C THR A 173 4.25 30.19 -10.02
N ALA A 174 4.73 30.70 -11.16
CA ALA A 174 4.32 32.01 -11.67
C ALA A 174 2.80 32.10 -11.93
N GLU A 175 2.15 30.96 -12.16
CA GLU A 175 0.71 30.82 -12.39
C GLU A 175 -0.10 30.62 -11.08
N ASN A 176 0.51 30.82 -9.91
CA ASN A 176 -0.09 30.58 -8.58
C ASN A 176 -0.52 29.12 -8.32
N VAL A 177 0.11 28.15 -8.97
CA VAL A 177 -0.10 26.72 -8.70
C VAL A 177 0.97 26.25 -7.72
N TYR A 178 0.61 25.43 -6.73
CA TYR A 178 1.59 24.82 -5.83
C TYR A 178 1.22 23.38 -5.47
N GLU A 179 2.24 22.63 -5.07
CA GLU A 179 2.13 21.25 -4.60
C GLU A 179 2.41 21.17 -3.11
N VAL A 180 2.04 20.05 -2.51
CA VAL A 180 2.40 19.73 -1.12
C VAL A 180 3.18 18.44 -1.14
N THR A 181 4.43 18.49 -0.71
CA THR A 181 5.21 17.27 -0.45
C THR A 181 4.64 16.57 0.78
N HIS A 182 4.27 15.30 0.63
CA HIS A 182 3.78 14.45 1.72
C HIS A 182 4.21 12.98 1.53
N SER A 183 4.10 12.17 2.58
CA SER A 183 4.33 10.73 2.51
C SER A 183 3.21 10.03 1.73
N SER A 184 3.57 9.03 0.93
CA SER A 184 2.63 8.13 0.24
C SER A 184 2.31 6.86 1.05
N ALA A 185 2.75 6.79 2.30
CA ALA A 185 2.48 5.66 3.19
C ALA A 185 1.10 5.76 3.85
N ILE A 186 0.54 4.60 4.21
CA ILE A 186 -0.63 4.48 5.07
C ILE A 186 -0.16 4.11 6.47
N TYR A 187 -0.68 4.82 7.47
CA TYR A 187 -0.31 4.67 8.88
C TYR A 187 -1.41 3.89 9.59
N LEU A 188 -1.03 2.80 10.25
CA LEU A 188 -1.97 1.90 10.92
C LEU A 188 -2.04 2.25 12.42
N VAL A 189 -3.24 2.59 12.88
CA VAL A 189 -3.53 2.81 14.31
C VAL A 189 -4.48 1.73 14.79
N ASP A 190 -4.18 1.15 15.95
CA ASP A 190 -4.98 0.07 16.52
C ASP A 190 -6.23 0.59 17.29
N PRO A 191 -7.16 -0.31 17.69
CA PRO A 191 -8.37 0.07 18.42
C PRO A 191 -8.18 0.75 19.78
N SER A 192 -6.94 0.83 20.27
CA SER A 192 -6.56 1.52 21.51
C SER A 192 -5.86 2.86 21.26
N GLY A 193 -5.88 3.35 20.02
CA GLY A 193 -5.25 4.62 19.64
C GLY A 193 -3.72 4.55 19.60
N GLN A 194 -3.14 3.37 19.40
CA GLN A 194 -1.69 3.19 19.34
C GLN A 194 -1.20 3.01 17.91
N TYR A 195 -0.10 3.68 17.58
CA TYR A 195 0.56 3.56 16.27
C TYR A 195 1.17 2.15 16.15
N ALA A 196 0.56 1.33 15.30
CA ALA A 196 0.79 -0.11 15.23
C ALA A 196 1.66 -0.52 14.04
N GLY A 197 1.75 0.30 13.00
CA GLY A 197 2.56 -0.02 11.84
C GLY A 197 2.41 0.96 10.69
N ILE A 198 3.15 0.69 9.62
CA ILE A 198 3.17 1.49 8.40
C ILE A 198 3.08 0.57 7.18
N ILE A 199 2.35 1.02 6.17
CA ILE A 199 2.20 0.37 4.87
C ILE A 199 2.80 1.32 3.85
N SER A 200 3.85 0.88 3.16
CA SER A 200 4.54 1.71 2.16
C SER A 200 4.21 1.24 0.74
N PRO A 201 4.22 2.15 -0.25
CA PRO A 201 4.09 1.75 -1.64
C PRO A 201 5.19 0.77 -2.08
N PRO A 202 4.93 -0.08 -3.09
CA PRO A 202 3.67 -0.19 -3.83
C PRO A 202 2.55 -0.82 -3.01
N LEU A 203 1.35 -0.22 -3.08
CA LEU A 203 0.18 -0.71 -2.36
C LEU A 203 -0.42 -1.86 -3.14
N VAL A 204 -0.07 -3.10 -2.79
CA VAL A 204 -0.68 -4.31 -3.37
C VAL A 204 -1.80 -4.78 -2.45
N PRO A 205 -3.08 -4.61 -2.82
CA PRO A 205 -4.21 -4.84 -1.91
C PRO A 205 -4.18 -6.21 -1.22
N THR A 206 -3.88 -7.27 -1.96
CA THR A 206 -3.81 -8.65 -1.45
C THR A 206 -2.71 -8.88 -0.45
N ASN A 207 -1.54 -8.28 -0.66
CA ASN A 207 -0.43 -8.42 0.28
C ASN A 207 -0.75 -7.70 1.59
N ILE A 208 -1.35 -6.50 1.49
CA ILE A 208 -1.76 -5.72 2.65
C ILE A 208 -2.86 -6.45 3.42
N ALA A 209 -3.90 -6.93 2.73
CA ALA A 209 -5.02 -7.63 3.34
C ALA A 209 -4.57 -8.92 4.05
N THR A 210 -3.66 -9.68 3.42
CA THR A 210 -3.08 -10.88 4.03
C THR A 210 -2.29 -10.54 5.29
N ALA A 211 -1.38 -9.56 5.22
CA ALA A 211 -0.56 -9.16 6.37
C ALA A 211 -1.40 -8.59 7.51
N PHE A 212 -2.40 -7.76 7.19
CA PHE A 212 -3.31 -7.21 8.19
C PHE A 212 -4.18 -8.30 8.84
N SER A 213 -4.71 -9.25 8.07
CA SER A 213 -5.54 -10.33 8.61
C SER A 213 -4.76 -11.22 9.58
N GLN A 214 -3.47 -11.46 9.31
CA GLN A 214 -2.57 -12.15 10.24
C GLN A 214 -2.38 -11.36 11.54
N LEU A 215 -2.14 -10.04 11.45
CA LEU A 215 -2.04 -9.15 12.61
C LEU A 215 -3.34 -9.13 13.43
N TYR A 216 -4.48 -9.03 12.75
CA TYR A 216 -5.81 -8.99 13.35
C TYR A 216 -6.08 -10.29 14.13
N GLY A 217 -5.86 -11.44 13.50
CA GLY A 217 -6.00 -12.76 14.11
C GLY A 217 -5.07 -12.99 15.30
N ALA A 218 -3.85 -12.45 15.29
CA ALA A 218 -2.92 -12.53 16.42
C ALA A 218 -3.32 -11.66 17.63
N THR A 219 -4.20 -10.68 17.42
CA THR A 219 -4.62 -9.72 18.45
C THR A 219 -5.86 -10.23 19.22
N ILE A 220 -6.72 -11.03 18.59
CA ILE A 220 -7.97 -11.56 19.18
C ILE A 220 -7.76 -12.52 20.39
N PRO A 221 -6.75 -13.42 20.44
CA PRO A 221 -6.60 -14.37 21.55
C PRO A 221 -6.13 -13.75 22.86
N ARG A 222 -5.69 -12.48 22.88
CA ARG A 222 -5.05 -11.89 24.07
C ARG A 222 -6.03 -11.14 25.00
N GLN A 223 -7.22 -10.78 24.52
CA GLN A 223 -8.19 -10.02 25.32
C GLN A 223 -9.07 -10.89 26.25
N LEU A 224 -9.17 -12.20 26.01
CA LEU A 224 -9.96 -13.11 26.86
C LEU A 224 -9.18 -13.63 28.08
N THR A 225 -7.85 -13.55 28.08
CA THR A 225 -7.01 -14.10 29.16
C THR A 225 -6.59 -13.08 30.22
N GLN A 226 -6.87 -11.78 30.02
CA GLN A 226 -6.54 -10.71 30.98
C GLN A 226 -7.76 -10.19 31.78
N ARG A 227 -8.92 -10.83 31.65
CA ARG A 227 -10.12 -10.57 32.48
C ARG A 227 -10.46 -11.76 33.39
N ASN A 228 -9.47 -12.27 34.14
CA ASN A 228 -9.68 -13.14 35.30
C ASN A 228 -8.67 -12.81 36.38
#